data_AF-A0A179EU21-F1
#
_entry.id   AF-A0A179EU21-F1
#
_cell.length_a   1.000
_cell.length_b   1.000
_cell.length_c   1.000
_cell.angle_alpha   90.00
_cell.angle_beta   90.00
_cell.angle_gamma   90.00
#
_symmetry.space_group_name_H-M   'P 1'
#
loop_
_entity.id
_entity.type
_entity.pdbx_description
1 polymer ?
#
loop_
_entity_poly.entity_id
_entity_poly.type
_entity_poly.pdbx_seq_one_letter_code
_entity_poly.pdbx_strand_id
1 'polypeptide(L)'
;MSKETDFSNYRTEKREEIQTMARIIQTLPEEFTNREKDLLLRSFIVLTYAYWESCYHRVQNVIFEKYDDALIKNLPFALKNKLYLGLAKDKAGSFKSKLIREIDDYHVFQKITEGIGNNENTLLSDHNNELIERSILDKRGNPTFDDLTKFMKNFNVRLDKVVERNVSDGLLIPYFLDFLSFIITQRNAIAHKNEKIQYREQSFNTYFECIEVVINDYSTEYNKIIEYDSAGMVKEMLFQIDRLFTILIETVEEKRRELENNDNNN
;
A
#
# COMPACT_ATOMS: atom_id res chain seq x y z
N MET A 1 -4.37 -20.91 -7.17
CA MET A 1 -3.24 -20.02 -7.51
C MET A 1 -2.96 -19.20 -6.27
N SER A 2 -1.74 -19.19 -5.73
CA SER A 2 -1.40 -18.38 -4.55
C SER A 2 -1.59 -16.90 -4.85
N LYS A 3 -1.96 -16.08 -3.85
CA LYS A 3 -2.16 -14.63 -4.08
C LYS A 3 -0.86 -13.95 -4.52
N GLU A 4 0.28 -14.51 -4.14
CA GLU A 4 1.61 -14.04 -4.55
C GLU A 4 1.86 -14.25 -6.05
N THR A 5 1.52 -15.42 -6.60
CA THR A 5 1.62 -15.68 -8.05
C THR A 5 0.64 -14.80 -8.84
N ASP A 6 -0.59 -14.65 -8.35
CA ASP A 6 -1.57 -13.74 -8.94
C ASP A 6 -1.07 -12.28 -8.94
N PHE A 7 -0.46 -11.84 -7.84
CA PHE A 7 0.11 -10.50 -7.74
C PHE A 7 1.31 -10.31 -8.70
N SER A 8 2.18 -11.31 -8.82
CA SER A 8 3.32 -11.27 -9.74
C SER A 8 2.88 -11.15 -11.20
N ASN A 9 1.89 -11.95 -11.62
CA ASN A 9 1.33 -11.90 -12.97
C ASN A 9 0.72 -10.52 -13.26
N TYR A 10 -0.11 -10.02 -12.32
CA TYR A 10 -0.72 -8.69 -12.44
C TYR A 10 0.33 -7.57 -12.59
N ARG A 11 1.38 -7.59 -11.77
CA ARG A 11 2.45 -6.57 -11.86
C ARG A 11 3.17 -6.63 -13.20
N THR A 12 3.38 -7.83 -13.74
CA THR A 12 4.01 -8.03 -15.05
C THR A 12 3.16 -7.42 -16.17
N GLU A 13 1.87 -7.76 -16.22
CA GLU A 13 0.91 -7.23 -17.20
C GLU A 13 0.84 -5.69 -17.14
N LYS A 14 0.71 -5.12 -15.93
CA LYS A 14 0.65 -3.66 -15.76
C LYS A 14 1.94 -2.95 -16.08
N ARG A 15 3.09 -3.57 -15.83
CA ARG A 15 4.38 -3.03 -16.23
C ARG A 15 4.45 -2.88 -17.75
N GLU A 16 3.96 -3.84 -18.51
CA GLU A 16 3.92 -3.78 -19.98
C GLU A 16 2.97 -2.68 -20.49
N GLU A 17 1.77 -2.56 -19.91
CA GLU A 17 0.82 -1.49 -20.27
C GLU A 17 1.41 -0.09 -20.05
N ILE A 18 2.00 0.14 -18.87
CA ILE A 18 2.55 1.44 -18.47
C ILE A 18 3.84 1.75 -19.25
N GLN A 19 4.68 0.75 -19.54
CA GLN A 19 5.82 0.92 -20.44
C GLN A 19 5.39 1.28 -21.86
N THR A 20 4.30 0.69 -22.35
CA THR A 20 3.73 1.00 -23.66
C THR A 20 3.23 2.45 -23.69
N MET A 21 2.49 2.89 -22.66
CA MET A 21 2.04 4.28 -22.55
C MET A 21 3.22 5.27 -22.51
N ALA A 22 4.27 4.97 -21.74
CA ALA A 22 5.47 5.79 -21.69
C ALA A 22 6.12 5.94 -23.07
N ARG A 23 6.25 4.84 -23.82
CA ARG A 23 6.79 4.86 -25.19
C ARG A 23 5.92 5.69 -26.12
N ILE A 24 4.59 5.51 -26.09
CA ILE A 24 3.67 6.29 -26.90
C ILE A 24 3.89 7.78 -26.64
N ILE A 25 3.94 8.21 -25.37
CA ILE A 25 4.15 9.62 -25.01
C ILE A 25 5.50 10.15 -25.50
N GLN A 26 6.57 9.36 -25.34
CA GLN A 26 7.93 9.75 -25.74
C GLN A 26 8.11 9.83 -27.26
N THR A 27 7.36 9.02 -28.01
CA THR A 27 7.41 9.00 -29.49
C THR A 27 6.20 9.67 -30.12
N LEU A 28 5.53 10.58 -29.40
CA LEU A 28 4.33 11.25 -29.92
C LEU A 28 4.68 11.99 -31.23
N PRO A 29 3.93 11.76 -32.31
CA PRO A 29 4.09 12.53 -33.54
C PRO A 29 3.99 14.03 -33.26
N GLU A 30 4.74 14.84 -33.99
CA GLU A 30 4.67 16.31 -33.87
C GLU A 30 3.26 16.85 -34.10
N GLU A 31 2.46 16.13 -34.91
CA GLU A 31 1.08 16.42 -35.28
C GLU A 31 0.10 16.46 -34.10
N PHE A 32 0.44 15.86 -32.95
CA PHE A 32 -0.38 15.94 -31.75
C PHE A 32 -0.37 17.36 -31.18
N THR A 33 -1.56 17.89 -30.90
CA THR A 33 -1.71 19.19 -30.26
C THR A 33 -1.21 19.14 -28.81
N ASN A 34 -0.78 20.28 -28.27
CA ASN A 34 -0.35 20.39 -26.87
C ASN A 34 -1.42 19.89 -25.88
N ARG A 35 -2.70 20.09 -26.23
CA ARG A 35 -3.83 19.59 -25.43
C ARG A 35 -3.90 18.07 -25.40
N GLU A 36 -3.67 17.41 -26.53
CA GLU A 36 -3.67 15.94 -26.60
C GLU A 36 -2.46 15.36 -25.87
N LYS A 37 -1.28 15.98 -26.02
CA LYS A 37 -0.07 15.61 -25.28
C LYS A 37 -0.31 15.71 -23.76
N ASP A 38 -0.89 16.82 -23.30
CA ASP A 38 -1.22 17.03 -21.88
C ASP A 38 -2.25 16.02 -21.37
N LEU A 39 -3.27 15.69 -22.17
CA LEU A 39 -4.27 14.68 -21.83
C LEU A 39 -3.66 13.28 -21.68
N LEU A 40 -2.69 12.93 -22.51
CA LEU A 40 -1.97 11.66 -22.40
C LEU A 40 -1.15 11.60 -21.12
N LEU A 41 -0.47 12.68 -20.75
CA LEU A 41 0.31 12.76 -19.51
C LEU A 41 -0.59 12.69 -18.27
N ARG A 42 -1.76 13.36 -18.28
CA ARG A 42 -2.81 13.20 -17.25
C ARG A 42 -3.25 11.75 -17.10
N SER A 43 -3.56 11.10 -18.23
CA SER A 43 -3.98 9.70 -18.24
C SER A 43 -2.89 8.79 -17.69
N PHE A 44 -1.62 9.12 -17.95
CA PHE A 44 -0.49 8.37 -17.45
C PHE A 44 -0.33 8.49 -15.92
N ILE A 45 -0.50 9.69 -15.36
CA ILE A 45 -0.53 9.91 -13.89
C ILE A 45 -1.67 9.08 -13.25
N VAL A 46 -2.87 9.12 -13.85
CA VAL A 46 -4.03 8.35 -13.36
C VAL A 46 -3.75 6.85 -13.42
N LEU A 47 -3.13 6.35 -14.50
CA LEU A 47 -2.78 4.95 -14.66
C LEU A 47 -1.74 4.50 -13.62
N THR A 48 -0.69 5.30 -13.39
CA THR A 48 0.32 5.03 -12.36
C THR A 48 -0.30 5.00 -10.96
N TYR A 49 -1.24 5.89 -10.68
CA TYR A 49 -1.99 5.84 -9.42
C TYR A 49 -2.85 4.58 -9.31
N ALA A 50 -3.58 4.21 -10.37
CA ALA A 50 -4.40 3.00 -10.36
C ALA A 50 -3.55 1.74 -10.12
N TYR A 51 -2.30 1.75 -10.61
CA TYR A 51 -1.31 0.72 -10.30
C TYR A 51 -0.94 0.70 -8.82
N TRP A 52 -0.64 1.85 -8.21
CA TRP A 52 -0.42 1.98 -6.76
C TRP A 52 -1.58 1.41 -5.95
N GLU A 53 -2.82 1.85 -6.23
CA GLU A 53 -4.02 1.42 -5.52
C GLU A 53 -4.25 -0.10 -5.64
N SER A 54 -4.07 -0.65 -6.84
CA SER A 54 -4.23 -2.09 -7.05
C SER A 54 -3.15 -2.91 -6.35
N CYS A 55 -1.89 -2.44 -6.38
CA CYS A 55 -0.79 -3.07 -5.66
C CYS A 55 -1.01 -3.01 -4.14
N TYR A 56 -1.54 -1.89 -3.63
CA TYR A 56 -1.92 -1.76 -2.22
C TYR A 56 -2.93 -2.83 -1.80
N HIS A 57 -4.01 -3.04 -2.55
CA HIS A 57 -4.99 -4.07 -2.20
C HIS A 57 -4.45 -5.49 -2.36
N ARG A 58 -3.68 -5.77 -3.42
CA ARG A 58 -3.12 -7.09 -3.66
C ARG A 58 -2.05 -7.45 -2.64
N VAL A 59 -1.16 -6.54 -2.28
CA VAL A 59 -0.12 -6.81 -1.28
C VAL A 59 -0.70 -7.12 0.08
N GLN A 60 -1.82 -6.48 0.47
CA GLN A 60 -2.46 -6.76 1.74
C GLN A 60 -2.90 -8.23 1.83
N ASN A 61 -3.45 -8.75 0.73
CA ASN A 61 -3.85 -10.16 0.64
C ASN A 61 -2.65 -11.10 0.71
N VAL A 62 -1.56 -10.78 0.00
CA VAL A 62 -0.32 -11.58 0.00
C VAL A 62 0.30 -11.61 1.39
N ILE A 63 0.46 -10.45 2.02
CA ILE A 63 1.05 -10.34 3.36
C ILE A 63 0.21 -11.07 4.40
N PHE A 64 -1.13 -11.01 4.30
CA PHE A 64 -2.01 -11.73 5.20
C PHE A 64 -1.89 -13.26 5.01
N GLU A 65 -1.90 -13.75 3.77
CA GLU A 65 -1.75 -15.19 3.43
C GLU A 65 -0.45 -15.79 3.96
N LYS A 66 0.63 -15.00 4.10
CA LYS A 66 1.88 -15.47 4.70
C LYS A 66 1.75 -15.96 6.15
N TYR A 67 0.68 -15.60 6.85
CA TYR A 67 0.43 -16.02 8.23
C TYR A 67 -0.68 -17.08 8.35
N ASP A 68 -1.21 -17.59 7.24
CA ASP A 68 -2.33 -18.54 7.23
C ASP A 68 -2.02 -19.85 8.00
N ASP A 69 -0.76 -20.27 7.98
CA ASP A 69 -0.21 -21.45 8.67
C ASP A 69 0.28 -21.15 10.09
N ALA A 70 0.22 -19.91 10.55
CA ALA A 70 0.61 -19.54 11.90
C ALA A 70 -0.54 -19.78 12.89
N LEU A 71 -0.21 -20.30 14.09
CA LEU A 71 -1.15 -20.33 15.20
C LEU A 71 -1.48 -18.91 15.65
N ILE A 72 -2.75 -18.67 16.02
CA ILE A 72 -3.19 -17.32 16.46
C ILE A 72 -2.31 -16.74 17.56
N LYS A 73 -1.93 -17.54 18.55
CA LYS A 73 -1.09 -17.10 19.67
C LYS A 73 0.31 -16.63 19.25
N ASN A 74 0.83 -17.13 18.12
CA ASN A 74 2.16 -16.83 17.56
C ASN A 74 2.14 -15.65 16.57
N LEU A 75 0.97 -15.08 16.27
CA LEU A 75 0.88 -13.92 15.39
C LEU A 75 1.56 -12.68 16.00
N PRO A 76 2.05 -11.74 15.16
CA PRO A 76 2.55 -10.45 15.62
C PRO A 76 1.55 -9.78 16.56
N PHE A 77 2.04 -9.17 17.65
CA PHE A 77 1.19 -8.64 18.73
C PHE A 77 0.03 -7.76 18.24
N ALA A 78 0.30 -6.84 17.30
CA ALA A 78 -0.71 -5.96 16.75
C ALA A 78 -1.79 -6.71 15.93
N LEU A 79 -1.38 -7.67 15.09
CA LEU A 79 -2.29 -8.54 14.35
C LEU A 79 -3.11 -9.43 15.27
N LYS A 80 -2.45 -10.08 16.24
CA LYS A 80 -3.07 -10.93 17.27
C LYS A 80 -4.15 -10.18 18.06
N ASN A 81 -3.86 -8.95 18.49
CA ASN A 81 -4.83 -8.15 19.22
C ASN A 81 -6.04 -7.75 18.37
N LYS A 82 -5.82 -7.39 17.10
CA LYS A 82 -6.95 -7.13 16.19
C LYS A 82 -7.83 -8.36 16.03
N LEU A 83 -7.21 -9.54 15.91
CA LEU A 83 -7.91 -10.81 15.82
C LEU A 83 -8.72 -11.11 17.08
N TYR A 84 -8.12 -10.96 18.27
CA TYR A 84 -8.82 -11.12 19.55
C TYR A 84 -9.99 -10.16 19.71
N LEU A 85 -9.85 -8.90 19.29
CA LEU A 85 -10.95 -7.94 19.30
C LEU A 85 -12.08 -8.34 18.33
N GLY A 86 -11.73 -8.86 17.15
CA GLY A 86 -12.69 -9.42 16.20
C GLY A 86 -13.47 -10.59 16.79
N LEU A 87 -12.76 -11.56 17.37
CA LEU A 87 -13.34 -12.73 18.04
C LEU A 87 -14.21 -12.33 19.24
N ALA A 88 -13.74 -11.41 20.08
CA ALA A 88 -14.49 -10.92 21.23
C ALA A 88 -15.81 -10.26 20.79
N LYS A 89 -15.76 -9.44 19.73
CA LYS A 89 -16.95 -8.78 19.18
C LYS A 89 -17.97 -9.77 18.63
N ASP A 90 -17.50 -10.83 17.98
CA ASP A 90 -18.36 -11.92 17.50
C ASP A 90 -19.03 -12.66 18.66
N LYS A 91 -18.24 -13.10 19.65
CA LYS A 91 -18.72 -13.84 20.83
C LYS A 91 -19.62 -13.03 21.74
N ALA A 92 -19.50 -11.70 21.74
CA ALA A 92 -20.41 -10.80 22.45
C ALA A 92 -21.85 -10.82 21.89
N GLY A 93 -22.09 -11.33 20.68
CA GLY A 93 -23.41 -11.51 20.11
C GLY A 93 -24.22 -10.20 20.04
N SER A 94 -25.37 -10.15 20.72
CA SER A 94 -26.23 -8.95 20.79
C SER A 94 -25.59 -7.78 21.55
N PHE A 95 -24.50 -8.00 22.29
CA PHE A 95 -23.79 -6.98 23.07
C PHE A 95 -22.62 -6.32 22.31
N LYS A 96 -22.39 -6.68 21.04
CA LYS A 96 -21.26 -6.23 20.20
C LYS A 96 -21.11 -4.71 20.01
N SER A 97 -22.16 -3.94 20.28
CA SER A 97 -22.18 -2.46 20.16
C SER A 97 -22.13 -1.75 21.50
N LYS A 98 -22.16 -2.48 22.62
CA LYS A 98 -22.15 -1.90 23.96
C LYS A 98 -20.73 -1.65 24.43
N LEU A 99 -20.56 -0.66 25.30
CA LEU A 99 -19.33 -0.50 26.06
C LEU A 99 -19.22 -1.61 27.10
N ILE A 100 -18.00 -2.00 27.47
CA ILE A 100 -17.76 -3.06 28.46
C ILE A 100 -18.53 -2.83 29.76
N ARG A 101 -18.59 -1.58 30.23
CA ARG A 101 -19.31 -1.16 31.44
C ARG A 101 -20.84 -1.26 31.35
N GLU A 102 -21.40 -1.50 30.17
CA GLU A 102 -22.85 -1.62 29.91
C GLU A 102 -23.28 -3.09 29.77
N ILE A 103 -22.34 -4.02 29.98
CA ILE A 103 -22.56 -5.46 29.92
C ILE A 103 -22.63 -5.98 31.36
N ASP A 104 -23.85 -6.12 31.87
CA ASP A 104 -24.09 -6.59 33.24
C ASP A 104 -24.19 -8.12 33.33
N ASP A 105 -24.11 -8.83 32.20
CA ASP A 105 -24.19 -10.29 32.11
C ASP A 105 -22.79 -10.93 32.09
N TYR A 106 -22.42 -11.58 33.20
CA TYR A 106 -21.15 -12.30 33.34
C TYR A 106 -20.94 -13.40 32.28
N HIS A 107 -22.00 -14.05 31.80
CA HIS A 107 -21.88 -15.11 30.80
C HIS A 107 -21.38 -14.60 29.45
N VAL A 108 -21.58 -13.30 29.15
CA VAL A 108 -20.99 -12.68 27.96
C VAL A 108 -19.47 -12.67 28.06
N PHE A 109 -18.91 -12.35 29.24
CA PHE A 109 -17.47 -12.36 29.45
C PHE A 109 -16.88 -13.77 29.42
N GLN A 110 -17.58 -14.77 29.98
CA GLN A 110 -17.17 -16.16 29.85
C GLN A 110 -17.09 -16.61 28.39
N LYS A 111 -18.12 -16.31 27.60
CA LYS A 111 -18.14 -16.63 26.16
C LYS A 111 -17.01 -15.97 25.38
N ILE A 112 -16.67 -14.72 25.72
CA ILE A 112 -15.53 -14.02 25.10
C ILE A 112 -14.22 -14.72 25.46
N THR A 113 -13.98 -14.97 26.76
CA THR A 113 -12.73 -15.60 27.23
C THR A 113 -12.55 -17.00 26.66
N GLU A 114 -13.58 -17.85 26.74
CA GLU A 114 -13.56 -19.19 26.15
C GLU A 114 -13.40 -19.12 24.63
N GLY A 115 -14.08 -18.17 23.98
CA GLY A 115 -13.98 -17.96 22.54
C GLY A 115 -12.60 -17.52 22.09
N ILE A 116 -11.86 -16.75 22.88
CA ILE A 116 -10.45 -16.43 22.57
C ILE A 116 -9.57 -17.65 22.86
N GLY A 117 -9.65 -18.21 24.06
CA GLY A 117 -8.81 -19.32 24.52
C GLY A 117 -8.89 -20.57 23.62
N ASN A 118 -10.10 -20.91 23.15
CA ASN A 118 -10.31 -22.06 22.26
C ASN A 118 -9.67 -21.87 20.87
N ASN A 119 -9.41 -20.63 20.46
CA ASN A 119 -8.86 -20.30 19.13
C ASN A 119 -7.36 -19.97 19.18
N GLU A 120 -6.74 -19.84 20.35
CA GLU A 120 -5.30 -19.49 20.43
C GLU A 120 -4.39 -20.55 19.77
N ASN A 121 -4.80 -21.81 19.82
CA ASN A 121 -4.05 -22.97 19.29
C ASN A 121 -4.55 -23.44 17.92
N THR A 122 -5.36 -22.65 17.23
CA THR A 122 -5.81 -22.94 15.85
C THR A 122 -5.02 -22.11 14.85
N LEU A 123 -4.96 -22.56 13.60
CA LEU A 123 -4.29 -21.83 12.51
C LEU A 123 -5.11 -20.60 12.13
N LEU A 124 -4.44 -19.53 11.66
CA LEU A 124 -5.14 -18.35 11.16
C LEU A 124 -6.09 -18.71 10.00
N SER A 125 -5.67 -19.63 9.13
CA SER A 125 -6.47 -20.15 8.01
C SER A 125 -7.77 -20.84 8.44
N ASP A 126 -7.84 -21.43 9.65
CA ASP A 126 -9.07 -22.01 10.19
C ASP A 126 -10.12 -20.94 10.52
N HIS A 127 -9.67 -19.69 10.65
CA HIS A 127 -10.47 -18.51 10.96
C HIS A 127 -10.65 -17.61 9.74
N ASN A 128 -10.70 -18.20 8.54
CA ASN A 128 -11.01 -17.52 7.27
C ASN A 128 -12.47 -17.03 7.22
N ASN A 129 -12.82 -16.20 8.19
CA ASN A 129 -14.11 -15.59 8.38
C ASN A 129 -13.97 -14.16 7.87
N GLU A 130 -14.83 -13.76 6.94
CA GLU A 130 -14.82 -12.41 6.34
C GLU A 130 -14.70 -11.29 7.38
N LEU A 131 -15.17 -11.52 8.61
CA LEU A 131 -15.04 -10.61 9.75
C LEU A 131 -13.59 -10.24 10.11
N ILE A 132 -12.68 -11.21 10.09
CA ILE A 132 -11.27 -11.03 10.45
C ILE A 132 -10.55 -10.33 9.31
N GLU A 133 -10.73 -10.80 8.08
CA GLU A 133 -10.22 -10.13 6.88
C GLU A 133 -10.70 -8.68 6.81
N ARG A 134 -11.99 -8.38 7.07
CA ARG A 134 -12.51 -7.00 7.10
C ARG A 134 -11.92 -6.12 8.19
N SER A 135 -11.38 -6.71 9.26
CA SER A 135 -10.76 -5.96 10.36
C SER A 135 -9.28 -5.61 10.11
N ILE A 136 -8.65 -6.31 9.16
CA ILE A 136 -7.21 -6.23 8.87
C ILE A 136 -6.95 -5.65 7.47
N LEU A 137 -7.73 -6.08 6.47
CA LEU A 137 -7.62 -5.64 5.08
C LEU A 137 -8.45 -4.37 4.86
N ASP A 138 -7.80 -3.32 4.41
CA ASP A 138 -8.42 -2.08 4.00
C ASP A 138 -8.83 -2.13 2.53
N LYS A 139 -10.15 -2.11 2.30
CA LYS A 139 -10.78 -2.10 0.97
C LYS A 139 -11.24 -0.70 0.55
N ARG A 140 -10.87 0.35 1.29
CA ARG A 140 -11.20 1.73 0.91
C ARG A 140 -10.44 2.11 -0.35
N GLY A 141 -11.12 2.78 -1.27
CA GLY A 141 -10.47 3.39 -2.41
C GLY A 141 -9.59 4.56 -1.98
N ASN A 142 -8.69 4.93 -2.86
CA ASN A 142 -7.77 6.05 -2.74
C ASN A 142 -6.68 5.93 -1.64
N PRO A 143 -5.96 4.81 -1.53
CA PRO A 143 -5.01 4.60 -0.43
C PRO A 143 -3.82 5.57 -0.47
N THR A 144 -3.37 6.00 0.70
CA THR A 144 -2.17 6.82 0.91
C THR A 144 -1.00 6.00 1.43
N PHE A 145 0.21 6.59 1.44
CA PHE A 145 1.37 5.98 2.09
C PHE A 145 1.16 5.78 3.60
N ASP A 146 0.38 6.66 4.25
CA ASP A 146 0.02 6.53 5.66
C ASP A 146 -0.91 5.33 5.90
N ASP A 147 -1.81 5.04 4.97
CA ASP A 147 -2.68 3.85 5.04
C ASP A 147 -1.85 2.57 4.92
N LEU A 148 -0.87 2.53 4.01
CA LEU A 148 0.09 1.42 3.92
C LEU A 148 0.93 1.30 5.21
N THR A 149 1.39 2.42 5.77
CA THR A 149 2.12 2.44 7.04
C THR A 149 1.29 1.85 8.18
N LYS A 150 0.02 2.23 8.29
CA LYS A 150 -0.91 1.68 9.30
C LYS A 150 -1.15 0.19 9.11
N PHE A 151 -1.26 -0.26 7.86
CA PHE A 151 -1.38 -1.68 7.54
C PHE A 151 -0.12 -2.46 7.97
N MET A 152 1.08 -2.01 7.57
CA MET A 152 2.35 -2.68 7.87
C MET A 152 2.66 -2.77 9.37
N LYS A 153 2.19 -1.82 10.18
CA LYS A 153 2.29 -1.87 11.64
C LYS A 153 1.62 -3.11 12.26
N ASN A 154 0.59 -3.68 11.62
CA ASN A 154 -0.03 -4.91 12.11
C ASN A 154 0.96 -6.09 12.13
N PHE A 155 1.94 -6.06 11.23
CA PHE A 155 2.96 -7.09 11.04
C PHE A 155 4.30 -6.71 11.67
N ASN A 156 4.29 -5.74 12.61
CA ASN A 156 5.48 -5.22 13.28
C ASN A 156 6.54 -4.63 12.32
N VAL A 157 6.10 -4.15 11.15
CA VAL A 157 6.98 -3.51 10.16
C VAL A 157 6.84 -2.00 10.24
N ARG A 158 7.97 -1.31 10.42
CA ARG A 158 8.10 0.15 10.38
C ARG A 158 8.40 0.60 8.96
N LEU A 159 7.37 0.98 8.22
CA LEU A 159 7.47 1.31 6.79
C LEU A 159 8.43 2.48 6.51
N ASP A 160 8.46 3.49 7.39
CA ASP A 160 9.42 4.60 7.36
C ASP A 160 10.86 4.10 7.33
N LYS A 161 11.20 3.14 8.20
CA LYS A 161 12.54 2.56 8.29
C LYS A 161 12.88 1.66 7.10
N VAL A 162 11.88 0.94 6.57
CA VAL A 162 12.05 0.15 5.34
C VAL A 162 12.42 1.08 4.18
N VAL A 163 11.69 2.19 4.00
CA VAL A 163 11.98 3.15 2.92
C VAL A 163 13.35 3.80 3.12
N GLU A 164 13.65 4.35 4.31
CA GLU A 164 14.95 4.98 4.61
C GLU A 164 16.15 4.06 4.30
N ARG A 165 16.06 2.79 4.72
CA ARG A 165 17.09 1.79 4.45
C ARG A 165 17.23 1.52 2.96
N ASN A 166 16.13 1.29 2.25
CA ASN A 166 16.18 0.97 0.82
C ASN A 166 16.58 2.16 -0.06
N VAL A 167 16.37 3.40 0.41
CA VAL A 167 16.97 4.60 -0.19
C VAL A 167 18.48 4.61 0.00
N SER A 168 18.95 4.29 1.22
CA SER A 168 20.38 4.23 1.55
C SER A 168 21.11 3.14 0.76
N ASP A 169 20.44 2.01 0.54
CA ASP A 169 20.95 0.85 -0.23
C ASP A 169 20.84 1.07 -1.76
N GLY A 170 20.28 2.20 -2.21
CA GLY A 170 20.13 2.55 -3.63
C GLY A 170 19.02 1.78 -4.36
N LEU A 171 18.18 1.04 -3.64
CA LEU A 171 17.06 0.28 -4.20
C LEU A 171 15.86 1.16 -4.49
N LEU A 172 15.63 2.18 -3.66
CA LEU A 172 14.64 3.24 -3.88
C LEU A 172 15.31 4.59 -4.15
N ILE A 173 14.65 5.43 -4.93
CA ILE A 173 15.13 6.81 -5.15
C ILE A 173 14.86 7.69 -3.91
N PRO A 174 15.74 8.66 -3.60
CA PRO A 174 15.60 9.48 -2.39
C PRO A 174 14.28 10.26 -2.29
N TYR A 175 13.78 10.75 -3.42
CA TYR A 175 12.54 11.53 -3.52
C TYR A 175 11.29 10.66 -3.75
N PHE A 176 11.37 9.35 -3.46
CA PHE A 176 10.26 8.42 -3.67
C PHE A 176 8.96 8.86 -2.99
N LEU A 177 9.03 9.27 -1.72
CA LEU A 177 7.84 9.64 -0.94
C LEU A 177 7.18 10.91 -1.48
N ASP A 178 7.97 11.94 -1.78
CA ASP A 178 7.44 13.18 -2.35
C ASP A 178 6.87 12.93 -3.74
N PHE A 179 7.51 12.08 -4.53
CA PHE A 179 7.01 11.75 -5.85
C PHE A 179 5.71 10.93 -5.80
N LEU A 180 5.59 9.97 -4.89
CA LEU A 180 4.33 9.27 -4.64
C LEU A 180 3.24 10.26 -4.20
N SER A 181 3.56 11.16 -3.27
CA SER A 181 2.64 12.20 -2.79
C SER A 181 2.15 13.11 -3.92
N PHE A 182 3.06 13.49 -4.82
CA PHE A 182 2.73 14.22 -6.04
C PHE A 182 1.73 13.44 -6.90
N ILE A 183 2.00 12.18 -7.24
CA ILE A 183 1.07 11.35 -8.05
C ILE A 183 -0.31 11.23 -7.40
N ILE A 184 -0.39 10.98 -6.09
CA ILE A 184 -1.65 10.90 -5.34
C ILE A 184 -2.42 12.22 -5.43
N THR A 185 -1.74 13.33 -5.18
CA THR A 185 -2.34 14.68 -5.19
C THR A 185 -2.84 15.04 -6.58
N GLN A 186 -2.03 14.81 -7.61
CA GLN A 186 -2.41 15.12 -8.99
C GLN A 186 -3.55 14.26 -9.50
N ARG A 187 -3.57 12.96 -9.19
CA ARG A 187 -4.71 12.10 -9.55
C ARG A 187 -6.00 12.60 -8.90
N ASN A 188 -5.97 13.01 -7.64
CA ASN A 188 -7.15 13.57 -6.97
C ASN A 188 -7.60 14.89 -7.62
N ALA A 189 -6.67 15.78 -7.98
CA ALA A 189 -6.98 17.01 -8.71
C ALA A 189 -7.64 16.74 -10.08
N ILE A 190 -7.14 15.74 -10.82
CA ILE A 190 -7.72 15.30 -12.11
C ILE A 190 -9.14 14.79 -11.90
N ALA A 191 -9.37 13.94 -10.89
CA ALA A 191 -10.69 13.37 -10.60
C ALA A 191 -11.74 14.43 -10.23
N HIS A 192 -11.33 15.49 -9.53
CA HIS A 192 -12.20 16.60 -9.14
C HIS A 192 -12.38 17.67 -10.23
N LYS A 193 -11.83 17.45 -11.44
CA LYS A 193 -11.88 18.40 -12.57
C LYS A 193 -11.38 19.80 -12.21
N ASN A 194 -10.34 19.89 -11.37
CA ASN A 194 -9.74 21.19 -11.05
C ASN A 194 -9.28 21.86 -12.35
N GLU A 195 -9.72 23.10 -12.58
CA GLU A 195 -9.41 23.84 -13.81
C GLU A 195 -7.93 24.20 -13.96
N LYS A 196 -7.19 24.25 -12.84
CA LYS A 196 -5.74 24.54 -12.80
C LYS A 196 -4.96 23.42 -12.13
N ILE A 197 -3.80 23.11 -12.71
CA ILE A 197 -2.84 22.15 -12.15
C ILE A 197 -2.09 22.88 -11.05
N GLN A 198 -2.08 22.34 -9.83
CA GLN A 198 -1.43 22.98 -8.70
C GLN A 198 -0.30 22.12 -8.16
N TYR A 199 0.82 22.76 -7.86
CA TYR A 199 1.92 22.17 -7.12
C TYR A 199 2.52 23.25 -6.24
N ARG A 200 2.62 22.95 -4.93
CA ARG A 200 2.89 23.95 -3.88
C ARG A 200 1.91 25.13 -4.02
N GLU A 201 2.42 26.37 -3.99
CA GLU A 201 1.61 27.59 -4.13
C GLU A 201 1.50 28.07 -5.59
N GLN A 202 1.98 27.28 -6.56
CA GLN A 202 2.03 27.65 -7.97
C GLN A 202 0.94 26.93 -8.79
N SER A 203 0.45 27.61 -9.84
CA SER A 203 -0.52 27.09 -10.79
C SER A 203 0.09 26.98 -12.19
N PHE A 204 -0.20 25.87 -12.87
CA PHE A 204 0.37 25.52 -14.16
C PHE A 204 -0.74 25.30 -15.20
N ASN A 205 -0.41 25.55 -16.47
CA ASN A 205 -1.34 25.35 -17.57
C ASN A 205 -1.28 23.91 -18.10
N THR A 206 -0.10 23.28 -18.02
CA THR A 206 0.12 21.89 -18.45
C THR A 206 0.86 21.07 -17.39
N TYR A 207 0.71 19.75 -17.46
CA TYR A 207 1.44 18.81 -16.61
C TYR A 207 2.91 18.71 -16.98
N PHE A 208 3.28 19.03 -18.23
CA PHE A 208 4.67 19.12 -18.64
C PHE A 208 5.39 20.22 -17.85
N GLU A 209 4.86 21.44 -17.87
CA GLU A 209 5.38 22.59 -17.10
C GLU A 209 5.44 22.28 -15.59
N CYS A 210 4.35 21.72 -15.05
CA CYS A 210 4.28 21.37 -13.63
C CYS A 210 5.38 20.37 -13.24
N ILE A 211 5.53 19.30 -14.02
CA ILE A 211 6.51 18.25 -13.75
C ILE A 211 7.95 18.75 -13.92
N GLU A 212 8.23 19.63 -14.88
CA GLU A 212 9.56 20.26 -14.99
C GLU A 212 9.93 21.02 -13.71
N VAL A 213 8.99 21.75 -13.10
CA VAL A 213 9.22 22.42 -11.81
C VAL A 213 9.40 21.42 -10.68
N VAL A 214 8.60 20.35 -10.62
CA VAL A 214 8.76 19.28 -9.62
C VAL A 214 10.14 18.64 -9.72
N ILE A 215 10.61 18.33 -10.93
CA ILE A 215 11.93 17.75 -11.18
C ILE A 215 13.02 18.69 -10.66
N ASN A 216 12.94 19.98 -10.98
CA ASN A 216 13.93 20.97 -10.52
C ASN A 216 13.93 21.12 -8.99
N ASP A 217 12.75 21.15 -8.38
CA ASP A 217 12.60 21.21 -6.93
C ASP A 217 13.24 20.00 -6.25
N TYR A 218 12.92 18.78 -6.72
CA TYR A 218 13.50 17.56 -6.18
C TYR A 218 15.00 17.47 -6.44
N SER A 219 15.47 17.92 -7.61
CA SER A 219 16.90 17.98 -7.89
C SER A 219 17.65 18.85 -6.88
N THR A 220 17.06 19.99 -6.53
CA THR A 220 17.64 20.93 -5.56
C THR A 220 17.56 20.39 -4.14
N GLU A 221 16.38 19.95 -3.71
CA GLU A 221 16.11 19.48 -2.35
C GLU A 221 16.93 18.25 -1.99
N TYR A 222 17.09 17.33 -2.93
CA TYR A 222 17.84 16.08 -2.73
C TYR A 222 19.29 16.16 -3.21
N ASN A 223 19.74 17.31 -3.70
CA ASN A 223 21.07 17.53 -4.26
C ASN A 223 21.47 16.44 -5.28
N LYS A 224 20.58 16.17 -6.25
CA LYS A 224 20.78 15.17 -7.31
C LYS A 224 20.31 15.69 -8.66
N ILE A 225 21.08 15.41 -9.71
CA ILE A 225 20.64 15.68 -11.08
C ILE A 225 19.58 14.62 -11.45
N ILE A 226 18.39 15.07 -11.82
CA ILE A 226 17.28 14.23 -12.28
C ILE A 226 17.14 14.43 -13.79
N GLU A 227 17.56 13.44 -14.56
CA GLU A 227 17.59 13.51 -16.04
C GLU A 227 16.36 12.82 -16.67
N TYR A 228 15.18 13.11 -16.14
CA TYR A 228 13.92 12.59 -16.69
C TYR A 228 13.19 13.70 -17.45
N ASP A 229 12.57 13.33 -18.57
CA ASP A 229 11.45 14.10 -19.13
C ASP A 229 10.17 13.82 -18.30
N SER A 230 9.09 14.57 -18.54
CA SER A 230 7.87 14.39 -17.73
C SER A 230 7.30 12.97 -17.80
N ALA A 231 7.39 12.32 -18.97
CA ALA A 231 6.97 10.93 -19.16
C ALA A 231 7.92 9.96 -18.43
N GLY A 232 9.23 10.15 -18.56
CA GLY A 232 10.26 9.38 -17.87
C GLY A 232 10.11 9.45 -16.36
N MET A 233 9.76 10.62 -15.82
CA MET A 233 9.48 10.78 -14.40
C MET A 233 8.29 9.91 -14.00
N VAL A 234 7.11 10.08 -14.63
CA VAL A 234 5.91 9.28 -14.29
C VAL A 234 6.14 7.78 -14.45
N LYS A 235 6.94 7.38 -15.45
CA LYS A 235 7.38 5.99 -15.66
C LYS A 235 8.32 5.51 -14.54
N GLU A 236 9.22 6.34 -14.05
CA GLU A 236 10.11 5.97 -12.94
C GLU A 236 9.29 5.61 -11.70
N MET A 237 8.20 6.34 -11.41
CA MET A 237 7.33 6.05 -10.29
C MET A 237 6.78 4.62 -10.32
N LEU A 238 6.42 4.11 -11.50
CA LEU A 238 5.98 2.72 -11.66
C LEU A 238 6.99 1.74 -11.08
N PHE A 239 8.26 1.90 -11.47
CA PHE A 239 9.32 1.00 -11.04
C PHE A 239 9.58 1.12 -9.54
N GLN A 240 9.49 2.33 -8.98
CA GLN A 240 9.65 2.53 -7.55
C GLN A 240 8.50 1.91 -6.75
N ILE A 241 7.26 2.04 -7.22
CA ILE A 241 6.09 1.37 -6.62
C ILE A 241 6.29 -0.15 -6.64
N ASP A 242 6.70 -0.69 -7.79
CA ASP A 242 6.92 -2.12 -7.97
C ASP A 242 8.01 -2.65 -7.02
N ARG A 243 9.13 -1.94 -6.91
CA ARG A 243 10.22 -2.25 -5.97
C ARG A 243 9.76 -2.20 -4.53
N LEU A 244 9.05 -1.15 -4.12
CA LEU A 244 8.54 -1.03 -2.75
C LEU A 244 7.71 -2.25 -2.38
N PHE A 245 6.76 -2.66 -3.22
CA PHE A 245 5.90 -3.81 -2.88
C PHE A 245 6.66 -5.15 -2.85
N THR A 246 7.70 -5.32 -3.69
CA THR A 246 8.62 -6.48 -3.57
C THR A 246 9.34 -6.47 -2.22
N ILE A 247 9.96 -5.34 -1.86
CA ILE A 247 10.68 -5.15 -0.60
C ILE A 247 9.75 -5.44 0.60
N LEU A 248 8.49 -5.05 0.53
CA LEU A 248 7.53 -5.28 1.62
C LEU A 248 7.18 -6.75 1.80
N ILE A 249 7.01 -7.49 0.70
CA ILE A 249 6.77 -8.94 0.76
C ILE A 249 7.97 -9.64 1.41
N GLU A 250 9.19 -9.29 0.98
CA GLU A 250 10.43 -9.83 1.52
C GLU A 250 10.63 -9.48 3.00
N THR A 251 10.39 -8.22 3.38
CA THR A 251 10.51 -7.76 4.77
C THR A 251 9.55 -8.50 5.70
N VAL A 252 8.32 -8.75 5.25
CA VAL A 252 7.32 -9.50 6.04
C VAL A 252 7.73 -10.96 6.18
N GLU A 253 8.23 -11.57 5.11
CA GLU A 253 8.73 -12.94 5.12
C GLU A 253 9.89 -13.11 6.12
N GLU A 254 10.84 -12.18 6.13
CA GLU A 254 11.94 -12.16 7.11
C GLU A 254 11.40 -12.05 8.54
N LYS A 255 10.47 -11.13 8.79
CA LYS A 255 9.85 -10.94 10.12
C LYS A 255 9.09 -12.18 10.60
N ARG A 256 8.42 -12.88 9.69
CA ARG A 256 7.71 -14.13 10.02
C ARG A 256 8.69 -15.21 10.47
N ARG A 257 9.79 -15.41 9.74
CA ARG A 257 10.82 -16.40 10.09
C ARG A 257 11.51 -16.07 11.42
N GLU A 258 11.74 -14.79 11.72
CA GLU A 258 12.26 -14.36 13.02
C GLU A 258 11.33 -14.77 14.17
N LEU A 259 10.01 -14.65 13.99
CA LEU A 259 9.02 -15.07 15.00
C LEU A 259 9.04 -16.58 15.22
N GLU A 260 9.04 -17.37 14.14
CA GLU A 260 9.10 -18.83 14.20
C GLU A 260 10.36 -19.35 14.92
N ASN A 261 11.50 -18.71 14.67
CA ASN A 261 12.77 -19.07 15.32
C ASN A 261 12.80 -18.71 16.82
N ASN A 262 12.12 -17.65 17.23
CA ASN A 262 12.03 -17.28 18.64
C ASN A 262 11.09 -18.20 19.43
N ASP A 263 10.05 -18.73 18.78
CA ASP A 263 9.13 -19.69 19.40
C ASP A 263 9.76 -21.08 19.57
N ASN A 264 10.65 -21.51 18.66
CA ASN A 264 11.36 -22.79 18.77
C ASN A 264 12.48 -22.81 19.82
N ASN A 265 12.87 -21.65 20.36
CA ASN A 265 13.95 -21.50 21.33
C ASN A 265 13.45 -21.25 22.78
N ASN A 266 12.13 -21.25 23.01
CA ASN A 266 11.48 -21.12 24.32
C ASN A 266 10.66 -22.37 24.65
#